data_AF-A0A5B6TWJ4-F1
#
_entry.id   AF-A0A5B6TWJ4-F1
#
_cell.length_a   1.000
_cell.length_b   1.000
_cell.length_c   1.000
_cell.angle_alpha   90.00
_cell.angle_beta   90.00
_cell.angle_gamma   90.00
#
_symmetry.space_group_name_H-M   'P 1'
#
loop_
_entity.id
_entity.type
_entity.pdbx_description
1 polymer ?
#
loop_
_entity_poly.entity_id
_entity_poly.type
_entity_poly.pdbx_seq_one_letter_code
_entity_poly.pdbx_strand_id
1 'polypeptide(L)'
;MQNPPTAQAERRVQPFCHGMESALISLFEVIFMPNAIKIPTIAWGIAALVFFPFFLPGSYDIGLFAIRFLLAALFAYCAYGTYRKGLTADASLQQRSQAKRNAFGQVVAAVAAVLLGVLVGIALGITRLPNFSSVASFAASIEGKYVAQDGVGSNVEFLSDGTALFGSGGNQGVWKWTRLDGGRLKLEPGSGMFGAQTTVCGYSVTANELRLTSCSLAVTLNRRQ
;
A
#
# COMPACT_ATOMS: atom_id res chain seq x y z
N MET A 1 -9.24 10.05 -72.05
CA MET A 1 -8.08 10.15 -71.13
C MET A 1 -8.59 10.77 -69.84
N GLN A 2 -8.93 9.92 -68.87
CA GLN A 2 -9.25 10.23 -67.46
C GLN A 2 -8.00 10.77 -66.74
N ASN A 3 -7.98 11.57 -65.67
CA ASN A 3 -8.94 12.25 -64.79
C ASN A 3 -8.14 13.38 -64.07
N PRO A 4 -8.78 14.39 -63.44
CA PRO A 4 -8.14 15.59 -62.87
C PRO A 4 -7.40 15.36 -61.53
N PRO A 5 -6.53 16.32 -61.08
CA PRO A 5 -5.79 16.21 -59.82
C PRO A 5 -6.70 16.41 -58.59
N THR A 6 -6.62 15.48 -57.66
CA THR A 6 -7.39 15.42 -56.41
C THR A 6 -6.94 16.47 -55.40
N ALA A 7 -7.95 17.13 -54.82
CA ALA A 7 -7.86 18.21 -53.85
C ALA A 7 -7.11 17.87 -52.56
N GLN A 8 -6.45 18.89 -52.01
CA GLN A 8 -5.97 18.93 -50.62
C GLN A 8 -7.16 18.80 -49.66
N ALA A 9 -7.18 17.71 -48.88
CA ALA A 9 -8.07 17.56 -47.74
C ALA A 9 -7.30 17.89 -46.45
N GLU A 10 -7.49 19.14 -46.04
CA GLU A 10 -7.27 19.72 -44.72
C GLU A 10 -7.68 18.73 -43.60
N ARG A 11 -6.70 18.16 -42.89
CA ARG A 11 -6.97 17.40 -41.66
C ARG A 11 -7.39 18.36 -40.57
N ARG A 12 -8.70 18.47 -40.34
CA ARG A 12 -9.25 18.94 -39.06
C ARG A 12 -8.73 18.06 -37.94
N VAL A 13 -7.94 18.65 -37.05
CA VAL A 13 -7.66 18.11 -35.72
C VAL A 13 -8.95 18.27 -34.91
N GLN A 14 -9.67 17.18 -34.68
CA GLN A 14 -10.70 17.15 -33.64
C GLN A 14 -10.03 16.85 -32.28
N PRO A 15 -10.44 17.53 -31.20
CA PRO A 15 -9.95 17.26 -29.86
C PRO A 15 -10.66 16.01 -29.32
N PHE A 16 -9.94 14.91 -29.21
CA PHE A 16 -10.43 13.74 -28.48
C PHE A 16 -10.27 13.97 -26.99
N CYS A 17 -11.35 14.40 -26.36
CA CYS A 17 -11.60 14.12 -24.95
C CYS A 17 -11.91 12.62 -24.81
N HIS A 18 -10.99 11.83 -24.26
CA HIS A 18 -11.37 10.69 -23.41
C HIS A 18 -10.25 10.41 -22.41
N GLY A 19 -10.45 10.93 -21.20
CA GLY A 19 -9.71 10.53 -20.01
C GLY A 19 -9.95 9.06 -19.69
N MET A 20 -8.97 8.46 -19.01
CA MET A 20 -8.83 7.07 -18.53
C MET A 20 -8.14 6.03 -19.41
N GLU A 21 -8.17 6.08 -20.75
CA GLU A 21 -7.41 5.09 -21.56
C GLU A 21 -5.93 5.46 -21.76
N SER A 22 -5.58 6.74 -21.62
CA SER A 22 -4.21 7.24 -21.84
C SER A 22 -3.19 6.74 -20.81
N ALA A 23 -3.61 6.31 -19.62
CA ALA A 23 -2.68 5.78 -18.62
C ALA A 23 -2.15 4.38 -19.01
N LEU A 24 -2.98 3.54 -19.63
CA LEU A 24 -2.57 2.22 -20.11
C LEU A 24 -1.69 2.35 -21.36
N ILE A 25 -2.03 3.27 -22.28
CA ILE A 25 -1.24 3.50 -23.50
C ILE A 25 0.11 4.17 -23.16
N SER A 26 0.17 5.08 -22.18
CA SER A 26 1.42 5.69 -21.72
C SER A 26 2.33 4.71 -20.99
N LEU A 27 1.77 3.75 -20.23
CA LEU A 27 2.52 2.58 -19.75
C LEU A 27 3.09 1.76 -20.92
N PHE A 28 2.39 1.68 -22.05
CA PHE A 28 2.88 1.01 -23.26
C PHE A 28 3.96 1.77 -24.04
N GLU A 29 4.12 3.08 -23.86
CA GLU A 29 5.17 3.85 -24.53
C GLU A 29 6.52 3.80 -23.79
N VAL A 30 6.51 3.64 -22.46
CA VAL A 30 7.73 3.35 -21.68
C VAL A 30 8.29 1.93 -21.97
N ILE A 31 7.54 1.09 -22.71
CA ILE A 31 7.85 -0.32 -23.01
C ILE A 31 8.82 -0.51 -24.19
N PHE A 32 9.17 0.53 -24.95
CA PHE A 32 10.00 0.41 -26.15
C PHE A 32 11.42 0.99 -25.98
N MET A 33 12.12 0.56 -24.94
CA MET A 33 13.58 0.67 -24.92
C MET A 33 14.19 -0.68 -25.36
N PRO A 34 15.00 -0.73 -26.44
CA PRO A 34 15.54 -1.98 -26.99
C PRO A 34 16.50 -2.73 -26.04
N ASN A 35 16.90 -2.11 -24.93
CA ASN A 35 17.72 -2.71 -23.88
C ASN A 35 17.01 -2.79 -22.52
N ALA A 36 15.71 -2.46 -22.44
CA ALA A 36 14.97 -2.42 -21.19
C ALA A 36 14.27 -3.75 -20.91
N ILE A 37 14.53 -4.24 -19.70
CA ILE A 37 13.80 -5.24 -18.90
C ILE A 37 12.55 -5.82 -19.59
N LYS A 38 12.62 -7.13 -19.91
CA LYS A 38 11.58 -7.86 -20.64
C LYS A 38 10.33 -8.05 -19.77
N ILE A 39 9.14 -7.79 -20.32
CA ILE A 39 7.84 -7.91 -19.61
C ILE A 39 7.66 -9.24 -18.84
N PRO A 40 8.02 -10.43 -19.38
CA PRO A 40 7.92 -11.68 -18.61
C PRO A 40 8.81 -11.70 -17.37
N THR A 41 9.99 -11.08 -17.45
CA THR A 41 10.91 -10.95 -16.31
C THR A 41 10.29 -10.07 -15.22
N ILE A 42 9.62 -8.98 -15.59
CA ILE A 42 8.88 -8.12 -14.66
C ILE A 42 7.75 -8.91 -14.00
N ALA A 43 6.97 -9.67 -14.78
CA ALA A 43 5.86 -10.47 -14.25
C ALA A 43 6.34 -11.51 -13.22
N TRP A 44 7.42 -12.24 -13.51
CA TRP A 44 8.01 -13.18 -12.56
C TRP A 44 8.67 -12.48 -11.36
N GLY A 45 9.24 -11.29 -11.54
CA GLY A 45 9.77 -10.47 -10.47
C GLY A 45 8.68 -10.01 -9.50
N ILE A 46 7.54 -9.54 -10.02
CA ILE A 46 6.37 -9.18 -9.21
C ILE A 46 5.83 -10.43 -8.50
N ALA A 47 5.73 -11.58 -9.18
CA ALA A 47 5.33 -12.82 -8.54
C ALA A 47 6.27 -13.18 -7.38
N ALA A 48 7.59 -13.10 -7.57
CA ALA A 48 8.56 -13.32 -6.49
C ALA A 48 8.34 -12.37 -5.31
N LEU A 49 8.06 -11.08 -5.56
CA LEU A 49 7.78 -10.07 -4.53
C LEU A 49 6.46 -10.30 -3.79
N VAL A 50 5.44 -10.84 -4.46
CA VAL A 50 4.16 -11.21 -3.81
C VAL A 50 4.36 -12.35 -2.82
N PHE A 51 5.24 -13.30 -3.14
CA PHE A 51 5.55 -14.43 -2.25
C PHE A 51 6.66 -14.11 -1.23
N PHE A 52 7.46 -13.07 -1.46
CA PHE A 52 8.45 -12.58 -0.52
C PHE A 52 7.77 -11.69 0.54
N PRO A 53 7.72 -12.09 1.82
CA PRO A 53 6.90 -11.40 2.80
C PRO A 53 7.51 -10.05 3.18
N PHE A 54 6.72 -8.99 3.06
CA PHE A 54 6.88 -7.75 3.82
C PHE A 54 6.59 -7.97 5.32
N PHE A 55 7.23 -8.92 6.01
CA PHE A 55 7.04 -9.05 7.45
C PHE A 55 8.30 -9.54 8.15
N LEU A 56 8.83 -8.68 9.02
CA LEU A 56 9.71 -9.03 10.12
C LEU A 56 9.12 -10.23 10.87
N PRO A 57 9.92 -11.25 11.21
CA PRO A 57 9.43 -12.42 11.92
C PRO A 57 8.88 -11.99 13.28
N GLY A 58 7.55 -11.97 13.41
CA GLY A 58 6.93 -12.33 14.67
C GLY A 58 7.27 -13.80 14.96
N SER A 59 7.31 -14.18 16.22
CA SER A 59 7.84 -15.46 16.74
C SER A 59 7.11 -16.76 16.31
N TYR A 60 6.50 -16.81 15.12
CA TYR A 60 5.75 -17.96 14.63
C TYR A 60 6.14 -18.36 13.19
N ASP A 61 6.54 -19.63 13.06
CA ASP A 61 6.67 -20.47 11.86
C ASP A 61 7.86 -20.26 10.89
N ILE A 62 9.04 -20.76 11.31
CA ILE A 62 10.22 -20.97 10.43
C ILE A 62 9.86 -21.81 9.19
N GLY A 63 8.98 -22.81 9.33
CA GLY A 63 8.55 -23.65 8.21
C GLY A 63 7.83 -22.86 7.12
N LEU A 64 6.96 -21.93 7.51
CA LEU A 64 6.24 -21.08 6.58
C LEU A 64 7.17 -20.08 5.88
N PHE A 65 8.14 -19.54 6.60
CA PHE A 65 9.19 -18.71 6.03
C PHE A 65 10.00 -19.47 4.97
N ALA A 66 10.43 -20.70 5.27
CA ALA A 66 11.19 -21.53 4.34
C ALA A 66 10.41 -21.84 3.05
N ILE A 67 9.13 -22.20 3.16
CA ILE A 67 8.27 -22.47 2.00
C ILE A 67 8.14 -21.21 1.11
N ARG A 68 7.88 -20.04 1.71
CA ARG A 68 7.75 -18.77 0.97
C ARG A 68 9.07 -18.36 0.30
N PHE A 69 10.18 -18.53 1.00
CA PHE A 69 11.51 -18.25 0.47
C PHE A 69 11.83 -19.13 -0.74
N LEU A 70 11.53 -20.44 -0.66
CA LEU A 70 11.73 -21.37 -1.78
C LEU A 70 10.85 -21.00 -2.99
N LEU A 71 9.59 -20.62 -2.77
CA LEU A 71 8.70 -20.16 -3.84
C LEU A 71 9.21 -18.85 -4.48
N ALA A 72 9.63 -17.87 -3.66
CA ALA A 72 10.19 -16.62 -4.16
C ALA A 72 11.48 -16.86 -4.97
N ALA A 73 12.36 -17.75 -4.50
CA ALA A 73 13.57 -18.13 -5.22
C ALA A 73 13.25 -18.82 -6.55
N LEU A 74 12.21 -19.68 -6.60
CA LEU A 74 11.76 -20.33 -7.81
C LEU A 74 11.22 -19.32 -8.84
N PHE A 75 10.42 -18.34 -8.39
CA PHE A 75 9.94 -17.26 -9.27
C PHE A 75 11.07 -16.35 -9.75
N ALA A 76 12.04 -16.03 -8.89
CA ALA A 76 13.23 -15.29 -9.27
C ALA A 76 14.08 -16.06 -10.30
N TYR A 77 14.19 -17.38 -10.15
CA TYR A 77 14.86 -18.24 -11.14
C TYR A 77 14.15 -18.22 -12.50
N CYS A 78 12.81 -18.27 -12.52
CA CYS A 78 12.02 -18.10 -13.75
C CYS A 78 12.21 -16.70 -14.37
N ALA A 79 12.27 -15.64 -13.55
CA ALA A 79 12.56 -14.29 -14.01
C ALA A 79 13.94 -14.23 -14.69
N TYR A 80 14.96 -14.83 -14.07
CA TYR A 80 16.31 -14.88 -14.63
C TYR A 80 16.37 -15.69 -15.94
N GLY A 81 15.67 -16.83 -16.02
CA GLY A 81 15.61 -17.65 -17.22
C GLY A 81 14.95 -16.91 -18.40
N THR A 82 13.87 -16.18 -18.16
CA THR A 82 13.20 -15.36 -19.19
C THR A 82 14.05 -14.16 -19.62
N TYR A 83 14.79 -13.56 -18.69
CA TYR A 83 15.74 -12.50 -18.99
C TYR A 83 16.82 -12.98 -19.96
N ARG A 84 17.43 -14.15 -19.69
CA ARG A 84 18.49 -14.73 -20.54
C ARG A 84 18.02 -15.12 -21.94
N LYS A 85 16.77 -15.56 -22.09
CA LYS A 85 16.26 -16.15 -23.36
C LYS A 85 15.67 -15.16 -24.36
N GLY A 86 15.57 -13.87 -24.04
CA GLY A 86 14.88 -12.95 -24.96
C GLY A 86 15.66 -12.65 -26.24
N LEU A 87 14.93 -12.18 -27.25
CA LEU A 87 15.40 -12.07 -28.62
C LEU A 87 16.56 -11.09 -28.77
N THR A 88 17.47 -11.44 -29.67
CA THR A 88 18.48 -10.53 -30.22
C THR A 88 17.81 -9.46 -31.09
N ALA A 89 18.46 -8.30 -31.21
CA ALA A 89 17.93 -7.16 -31.97
C ALA A 89 17.57 -7.53 -33.43
N ASP A 90 18.30 -8.49 -34.00
CA ASP A 90 18.18 -8.95 -35.40
C ASP A 90 17.14 -10.05 -35.63
N ALA A 91 16.30 -10.36 -34.63
CA ALA A 91 15.30 -11.41 -34.79
C ALA A 91 14.24 -11.06 -35.86
N SER A 92 13.92 -12.03 -36.71
CA SER A 92 12.96 -11.88 -37.81
C SER A 92 11.54 -11.56 -37.31
N LEU A 93 10.71 -10.95 -38.15
CA LEU A 93 9.31 -10.62 -37.83
C LEU A 93 8.51 -11.83 -37.33
N GLN A 94 8.78 -13.01 -37.89
CA GLN A 94 8.14 -14.26 -37.50
C GLN A 94 8.62 -14.76 -36.13
N GLN A 95 9.90 -14.60 -35.80
CA GLN A 95 10.42 -14.89 -34.46
C GLN A 95 9.85 -13.92 -33.41
N ARG A 96 9.65 -12.65 -33.76
CA ARG A 96 9.04 -11.65 -32.88
C ARG A 96 7.57 -11.97 -32.58
N SER A 97 6.78 -12.43 -33.55
CA SER A 97 5.37 -12.77 -33.32
C SER A 97 5.21 -14.04 -32.46
N GLN A 98 6.04 -15.05 -32.68
CA GLN A 98 6.07 -16.27 -31.87
C GLN A 98 6.54 -15.98 -30.44
N ALA A 99 7.55 -15.12 -30.28
CA ALA A 99 8.00 -14.68 -28.96
C ALA A 99 6.94 -13.89 -28.20
N LYS A 100 6.13 -13.05 -28.87
CA LYS A 100 5.00 -12.36 -28.24
C LYS A 100 3.96 -13.34 -27.69
N ARG A 101 3.60 -14.39 -28.45
CA ARG A 101 2.67 -15.43 -27.98
C ARG A 101 3.23 -16.18 -26.78
N ASN A 102 4.51 -16.56 -26.83
CA ASN A 102 5.17 -17.27 -25.73
C ASN A 102 5.30 -16.38 -24.48
N ALA A 103 5.61 -15.09 -24.65
CA ALA A 103 5.67 -14.11 -23.57
C ALA A 103 4.30 -13.93 -22.92
N PHE A 104 3.23 -13.83 -23.71
CA PHE A 104 1.87 -13.74 -23.19
C PHE A 104 1.49 -14.99 -22.39
N GLY A 105 1.80 -16.19 -22.92
CA GLY A 105 1.57 -17.45 -22.20
C GLY A 105 2.32 -17.52 -20.86
N GLN A 106 3.55 -17.00 -20.79
CA GLN A 106 4.32 -16.94 -19.55
C GLN A 106 3.73 -15.94 -18.53
N VAL A 107 3.23 -14.80 -18.99
CA VAL A 107 2.54 -13.84 -18.11
C VAL A 107 1.27 -14.44 -17.54
N VAL A 108 0.45 -15.09 -18.38
CA VAL A 108 -0.76 -15.80 -17.93
C VAL A 108 -0.43 -16.88 -16.91
N ALA A 109 0.63 -17.67 -17.15
CA ALA A 109 1.08 -18.69 -16.21
C ALA A 109 1.55 -18.11 -14.87
N ALA A 110 2.29 -16.99 -14.88
CA ALA A 110 2.73 -16.31 -13.66
C ALA A 110 1.54 -15.79 -12.85
N VAL A 111 0.57 -15.15 -13.52
CA VAL A 111 -0.66 -14.66 -12.86
C VAL A 111 -1.47 -15.82 -12.28
N ALA A 112 -1.65 -16.90 -13.03
CA ALA A 112 -2.37 -18.09 -12.56
C ALA A 112 -1.67 -18.74 -11.34
N ALA A 113 -0.33 -18.81 -11.34
CA ALA A 113 0.44 -19.34 -10.22
C ALA A 113 0.28 -18.49 -8.95
N VAL A 114 0.29 -17.16 -9.09
CA VAL A 114 0.02 -16.24 -7.98
C VAL A 114 -1.40 -16.43 -7.45
N LEU A 115 -2.41 -16.44 -8.31
CA LEU A 115 -3.81 -16.62 -7.91
C LEU A 115 -4.05 -17.96 -7.20
N LEU A 116 -3.53 -19.05 -7.75
CA LEU A 116 -3.64 -20.38 -7.14
C LEU A 116 -2.94 -20.44 -5.78
N GLY A 117 -1.72 -19.90 -5.67
CA GLY A 117 -1.00 -19.86 -4.40
C GLY A 117 -1.73 -19.05 -3.32
N VAL A 118 -2.32 -17.92 -3.70
CA VAL A 118 -3.14 -17.10 -2.78
C VAL A 118 -4.40 -17.85 -2.36
N LEU A 119 -5.14 -18.46 -3.29
CA LEU A 119 -6.36 -19.21 -2.97
C LEU A 119 -6.08 -20.42 -2.05
N VAL A 120 -5.02 -21.17 -2.32
CA VAL A 120 -4.60 -22.29 -1.47
C VAL A 120 -4.18 -21.79 -0.09
N GLY A 121 -3.43 -20.69 -0.02
CA GLY A 121 -3.07 -20.06 1.25
C GLY A 121 -4.28 -19.66 2.08
N ILE A 122 -5.32 -19.09 1.45
CA ILE A 122 -6.56 -18.67 2.10
C ILE A 122 -7.32 -19.90 2.61
N ALA A 123 -7.47 -20.93 1.76
CA ALA A 123 -8.19 -22.16 2.11
C ALA A 123 -7.54 -22.92 3.28
N LEU A 124 -6.21 -22.89 3.39
CA LEU A 124 -5.46 -23.52 4.48
C LEU A 124 -5.35 -22.62 5.73
N GLY A 125 -5.91 -21.41 5.72
CA GLY A 125 -5.79 -20.44 6.82
C GLY A 125 -4.38 -19.88 7.03
N ILE A 126 -3.45 -20.19 6.13
CA ILE A 126 -2.02 -19.81 6.17
C ILE A 126 -1.82 -18.37 5.69
N THR A 127 -2.63 -17.93 4.73
CA THR A 127 -2.70 -16.53 4.32
C THR A 127 -4.05 -15.99 4.76
N ARG A 128 -4.05 -15.21 5.84
CA ARG A 128 -5.16 -14.27 6.04
C ARG A 128 -5.13 -13.32 4.85
N LEU A 129 -6.28 -13.07 4.22
CA LEU A 129 -6.43 -11.96 3.31
C LEU A 129 -5.76 -10.75 3.98
N PRO A 130 -4.79 -10.09 3.34
CA PRO A 130 -4.30 -8.83 3.85
C PRO A 130 -5.55 -7.98 4.01
N ASN A 131 -5.89 -7.70 5.26
CA ASN A 131 -6.85 -6.66 5.55
C ASN A 131 -6.10 -5.41 5.09
N PHE A 132 -6.27 -5.05 3.82
CA PHE A 132 -5.68 -3.87 3.23
C PHE A 132 -6.36 -2.69 3.91
N SER A 133 -5.92 -2.40 5.14
CA SER A 133 -5.81 -1.02 5.58
C SER A 133 -4.92 -0.40 4.52
N SER A 134 -5.56 0.30 3.59
CA SER A 134 -5.01 1.02 2.45
C SER A 134 -3.53 1.36 2.63
N VAL A 135 -2.71 1.05 1.62
CA VAL A 135 -1.27 1.43 1.55
C VAL A 135 -1.06 2.95 1.55
N ALA A 136 -2.14 3.73 1.60
CA ALA A 136 -2.11 5.02 2.24
C ALA A 136 -2.20 4.83 3.76
N SER A 137 -1.05 4.63 4.42
CA SER A 137 -0.92 5.00 5.82
C SER A 137 -0.93 6.53 5.92
N PHE A 138 -2.04 7.16 5.53
CA PHE A 138 -2.53 8.28 6.33
C PHE A 138 -2.94 7.64 7.65
N ALA A 139 -1.96 7.25 8.48
CA ALA A 139 -2.22 7.02 9.88
C ALA A 139 -2.88 8.32 10.32
N ALA A 140 -4.20 8.29 10.52
CA ALA A 140 -4.95 9.46 10.94
C ALA A 140 -4.16 10.05 12.11
N SER A 141 -3.60 11.24 11.92
CA SER A 141 -2.72 11.81 12.93
C SER A 141 -3.52 11.89 14.23
N ILE A 142 -2.91 11.55 15.36
CA ILE A 142 -3.51 11.76 16.69
C ILE A 142 -3.80 13.25 16.90
N GLU A 143 -3.11 14.13 16.16
CA GLU A 143 -3.26 15.57 16.27
C GLU A 143 -4.68 16.03 15.91
N GLY A 144 -5.13 17.05 16.62
CA GLY A 144 -6.43 17.68 16.42
C GLY A 144 -7.24 17.73 17.70
N LYS A 145 -8.46 18.28 17.54
CA LYS A 145 -9.39 18.52 18.63
C LYS A 145 -10.41 17.39 18.71
N TYR A 146 -10.65 16.90 19.91
CA TYR A 146 -11.58 15.84 20.18
C TYR A 146 -12.51 16.19 21.34
N VAL A 147 -13.67 15.55 21.35
CA VAL A 147 -14.68 15.67 22.41
C VAL A 147 -14.99 14.27 22.95
N ALA A 148 -14.95 14.12 24.26
CA ALA A 148 -15.32 12.89 24.93
C ALA A 148 -16.83 12.68 24.87
N GLN A 149 -17.26 11.43 24.68
CA GLN A 149 -18.67 11.04 24.81
C GLN A 149 -19.01 10.74 26.29
N ASP A 150 -18.64 11.64 27.20
CA ASP A 150 -18.81 11.46 28.64
C ASP A 150 -20.05 12.16 29.23
N GLY A 151 -20.79 12.91 28.39
CA GLY A 151 -21.96 13.69 28.80
C GLY A 151 -21.63 14.99 29.55
N VAL A 152 -20.36 15.24 29.88
CA VAL A 152 -19.88 16.45 30.58
C VAL A 152 -19.24 17.46 29.61
N GLY A 153 -18.97 17.02 28.37
CA GLY A 153 -18.41 17.87 27.33
C GLY A 153 -16.91 18.05 27.47
N SER A 154 -16.22 17.06 28.06
CA SER A 154 -14.76 17.09 28.13
C SER A 154 -14.18 17.12 26.72
N ASN A 155 -13.12 17.91 26.53
CA ASN A 155 -12.43 18.03 25.26
C ASN A 155 -10.95 17.74 25.45
N VAL A 156 -10.34 17.25 24.39
CA VAL A 156 -8.91 16.97 24.35
C VAL A 156 -8.34 17.49 23.04
N GLU A 157 -7.27 18.26 23.10
CA GLU A 157 -6.58 18.74 21.91
C GLU A 157 -5.14 18.24 21.90
N PHE A 158 -4.80 17.46 20.88
CA PHE A 158 -3.44 16.95 20.67
C PHE A 158 -2.72 17.86 19.67
N LEU A 159 -1.67 18.52 20.12
CA LEU A 159 -0.82 19.42 19.34
C LEU A 159 0.38 18.66 18.76
N SER A 160 0.91 19.13 17.64
CA SER A 160 2.02 18.51 16.91
C SER A 160 3.37 18.59 17.63
N ASP A 161 3.50 19.46 18.63
CA ASP A 161 4.69 19.59 19.48
C ASP A 161 4.77 18.51 20.57
N GLY A 162 3.81 17.58 20.64
CA GLY A 162 3.72 16.57 21.69
C GLY A 162 2.99 17.06 22.94
N THR A 163 2.26 18.18 22.88
CA THR A 163 1.41 18.67 23.97
C THR A 163 -0.04 18.20 23.79
N ALA A 164 -0.70 17.80 24.87
CA ALA A 164 -2.12 17.47 24.92
C ALA A 164 -2.83 18.34 25.96
N LEU A 165 -3.91 18.99 25.56
CA LEU A 165 -4.71 19.86 26.40
C LEU A 165 -6.01 19.16 26.75
N PHE A 166 -6.20 18.80 28.02
CA PHE A 166 -7.42 18.17 28.52
C PHE A 166 -8.30 19.23 29.20
N GLY A 167 -9.44 19.55 28.61
CA GLY A 167 -10.42 20.46 29.16
C GLY A 167 -11.62 19.71 29.73
N SER A 168 -12.01 20.01 30.97
CA SER A 168 -13.27 19.54 31.56
C SER A 168 -13.84 20.62 32.48
N GLY A 169 -15.12 20.97 32.31
CA GLY A 169 -15.85 21.87 33.21
C GLY A 169 -15.21 23.25 33.44
N GLY A 170 -14.49 23.80 32.46
CA GLY A 170 -13.82 25.11 32.56
C GLY A 170 -12.38 25.07 33.11
N ASN A 171 -11.92 23.91 33.59
CA ASN A 171 -10.52 23.69 33.94
C ASN A 171 -9.77 23.05 32.77
N GLN A 172 -8.51 23.44 32.57
CA GLN A 172 -7.64 22.90 31.53
C GLN A 172 -6.35 22.36 32.16
N GLY A 173 -6.05 21.09 31.88
CA GLY A 173 -4.82 20.42 32.25
C GLY A 173 -3.91 20.26 31.04
N VAL A 174 -2.63 20.57 31.20
CA VAL A 174 -1.60 20.35 30.18
C VAL A 174 -0.95 19.00 30.42
N TRP A 175 -0.84 18.20 29.38
CA TRP A 175 -0.14 16.93 29.35
C TRP A 175 0.87 16.93 28.21
N LYS A 176 1.88 16.09 28.32
CA LYS A 176 2.78 15.74 27.22
C LYS A 176 2.42 14.34 26.72
N TRP A 177 2.28 14.19 25.41
CA TRP A 177 2.04 12.89 24.78
C TRP A 177 3.25 12.46 23.96
N THR A 178 3.49 11.15 23.91
CA THR A 178 4.55 10.57 23.07
C THR A 178 4.09 9.22 22.56
N ARG A 179 4.19 9.00 21.25
CA ARG A 179 3.92 7.69 20.64
C ARG A 179 5.05 6.73 21.03
N LEU A 180 4.66 5.57 21.51
CA LEU A 180 5.54 4.42 21.74
C LEU A 180 5.24 3.38 20.66
N ASP A 181 6.24 2.55 20.34
CA ASP A 181 6.10 1.52 19.31
C ASP A 181 4.92 0.58 19.58
N GLY A 182 4.25 0.16 18.51
CA GLY A 182 3.18 -0.85 18.55
C GLY A 182 1.82 -0.36 19.04
N GLY A 183 1.43 0.90 18.77
CA GLY A 183 0.09 1.41 19.09
C GLY A 183 -0.10 1.81 20.56
N ARG A 184 0.98 2.26 21.21
CA ARG A 184 0.97 2.72 22.61
C ARG A 184 1.22 4.22 22.69
N LEU A 185 0.54 4.89 23.59
CA LEU A 185 0.62 6.33 23.82
C LEU A 185 1.01 6.58 25.27
N LYS A 186 2.16 7.21 25.49
CA LYS A 186 2.57 7.68 26.82
C LYS A 186 1.97 9.08 27.04
N LEU A 187 1.35 9.27 28.20
CA LEU A 187 0.80 10.54 28.65
C LEU A 187 1.47 10.93 29.97
N GLU A 188 2.14 12.07 29.98
CA GLU A 188 2.85 12.62 31.13
C GLU A 188 2.15 13.92 31.58
N PRO A 189 1.80 14.07 32.86
CA PRO A 189 1.17 15.29 33.34
C PRO A 189 2.17 16.45 33.28
N GLY A 190 1.69 17.62 32.85
CA GLY A 190 2.46 18.86 32.86
C GLY A 190 2.65 19.44 34.26
N SER A 191 3.47 20.49 34.35
CA SER A 191 3.69 21.23 35.60
C SER A 191 2.37 21.79 36.15
N GLY A 192 2.11 21.58 37.44
CA GLY A 192 0.90 22.07 38.14
C GLY A 192 -0.23 21.05 38.29
N MET A 193 -0.06 19.85 37.73
CA MET A 193 -1.04 18.76 37.84
C MET A 193 -0.76 17.86 39.04
N PHE A 194 -1.10 18.32 40.24
CA PHE A 194 -0.84 17.58 41.48
C PHE A 194 -1.66 16.28 41.54
N GLY A 195 -0.99 15.16 41.86
CA GLY A 195 -1.61 13.84 41.99
C GLY A 195 -1.83 13.07 40.68
N ALA A 196 -1.64 13.70 39.52
CA ALA A 196 -1.66 13.01 38.23
C ALA A 196 -0.38 12.20 38.04
N GLN A 197 -0.51 10.96 37.54
CA GLN A 197 0.63 10.09 37.24
C GLN A 197 0.80 9.92 35.74
N THR A 198 2.05 9.67 35.34
CA THR A 198 2.35 9.24 33.98
C THR A 198 1.66 7.91 33.70
N THR A 199 1.03 7.78 32.54
CA THR A 199 0.31 6.56 32.15
C THR A 199 0.61 6.19 30.71
N VAL A 200 0.51 4.90 30.39
CA VAL A 200 0.69 4.38 29.03
C VAL A 200 -0.61 3.72 28.60
N CYS A 201 -1.24 4.26 27.57
CA CYS A 201 -2.48 3.75 27.01
C CYS A 201 -2.20 2.99 25.72
N GLY A 202 -2.98 1.94 25.44
CA GLY A 202 -3.21 1.52 24.07
C GLY A 202 -3.98 2.61 23.33
N TYR A 203 -3.66 2.88 22.07
CA TYR A 203 -4.42 3.84 21.28
C TYR A 203 -4.77 3.29 19.90
N SER A 204 -5.95 3.68 19.40
CA SER A 204 -6.36 3.45 18.01
C SER A 204 -7.02 4.69 17.46
N VAL A 205 -6.62 5.12 16.26
CA VAL A 205 -7.15 6.31 15.58
C VAL A 205 -7.85 5.88 14.30
N THR A 206 -9.09 6.35 14.11
CA THR A 206 -9.83 6.29 12.85
C THR A 206 -10.00 7.71 12.30
N ALA A 207 -10.73 7.89 11.19
CA ALA A 207 -10.95 9.20 10.60
C ALA A 207 -11.57 10.21 11.59
N ASN A 208 -12.53 9.75 12.41
CA ASN A 208 -13.35 10.60 13.28
C ASN A 208 -13.28 10.22 14.76
N GLU A 209 -12.49 9.23 15.13
CA GLU A 209 -12.50 8.67 16.49
C GLU A 209 -11.08 8.33 16.96
N LEU A 210 -10.78 8.69 18.21
CA LEU A 210 -9.59 8.29 18.94
C LEU A 210 -10.03 7.50 20.16
N ARG A 211 -9.58 6.26 20.29
CA ARG A 211 -9.81 5.45 21.48
C ARG A 211 -8.52 5.28 22.26
N LEU A 212 -8.60 5.54 23.55
CA LEU A 212 -7.56 5.22 24.53
C LEU A 212 -8.05 4.02 25.35
N THR A 213 -7.20 3.00 25.49
CA THR A 213 -7.52 1.75 26.20
C THR A 213 -6.39 1.34 27.13
N SER A 214 -6.65 0.39 28.02
CA SER A 214 -5.63 -0.22 28.89
C SER A 214 -4.88 0.77 29.81
N CYS A 215 -5.52 1.87 30.21
CA CYS A 215 -4.96 2.85 31.13
C CYS A 215 -6.07 3.52 31.96
N SER A 216 -5.67 4.29 32.98
CA SER A 216 -6.58 5.06 33.83
C SER A 216 -7.33 6.20 33.11
N LEU A 217 -6.86 6.59 31.92
CA LEU A 217 -7.47 7.61 31.05
C LEU A 217 -8.18 6.96 29.85
N ALA A 218 -8.64 5.72 29.98
CA ALA A 218 -9.33 5.04 28.89
C ALA A 218 -10.65 5.76 28.55
N VAL A 219 -10.76 6.22 27.30
CA VAL A 219 -11.89 7.03 26.83
C VAL A 219 -12.00 6.93 25.31
N THR A 220 -13.23 7.10 24.81
CA THR A 220 -13.51 7.28 23.38
C THR A 220 -13.77 8.75 23.09
N LEU A 221 -12.99 9.29 22.16
CA LEU A 221 -12.98 10.70 21.78
C LEU A 221 -13.39 10.85 20.31
N ASN A 222 -14.37 11.70 20.03
CA ASN A 222 -14.77 12.02 18.65
C ASN A 222 -14.04 13.26 18.17
N ARG A 223 -13.50 13.21 16.95
CA ARG A 223 -12.85 14.36 16.32
C ARG A 223 -13.88 15.45 16.05
N ARG A 224 -13.57 16.66 16.50
CA ARG A 224 -14.33 17.87 16.19
C ARG A 224 -13.74 18.48 14.92
N GLN A 225 -14.56 18.57 13.87
CA GLN A 225 -14.22 19.31 12.66
C GLN A 225 -14.22 20.82 12.94
#